data_AF-W8P4H6-F1
#
_entry.id   AF-W8P4H6-F1
#
_cell.length_a   1.000
_cell.length_b   1.000
_cell.length_c   1.000
_cell.angle_alpha   90.00
_cell.angle_beta   90.00
_cell.angle_gamma   90.00
#
_symmetry.space_group_name_H-M   'P 1'
#
loop_
_entity.id
_entity.type
_entity.pdbx_description
1 polymer ?
#
loop_
_entity_poly.entity_id
_entity_poly.type
_entity_poly.pdbx_seq_one_letter_code
_entity_poly.pdbx_strand_id
1 'polypeptide(L)'
;MKFWKSKEEKEIERRIRAKKAKMALKQYINNLEALKRRVFLQGKEAAKLGDEELLRRSAVKYLVLENRIKQAKRLLLLMEEAEIQRELVKVSAEFLRFSRDIVESIAEGPGAEDVAKMQVEFEKAMAKVETLDEALSSMLDVTSESILSGNFDEETIKEAEAFFDVEPSGERLKEIEKAMRA
;
A
#
# COMPACT_ATOMS: atom_id res chain seq x y z
N MET A 1 37.80 7.13 -1.55
CA MET A 1 36.32 7.21 -1.60
C MET A 1 35.77 5.85 -1.97
N LYS A 2 35.00 5.18 -1.10
CA LYS A 2 34.27 3.95 -1.46
C LYS A 2 33.03 4.37 -2.27
N PHE A 3 33.06 4.18 -3.58
CA PHE A 3 31.98 4.61 -4.50
C PHE A 3 30.79 3.62 -4.57
N TRP A 4 30.82 2.51 -3.82
CA TRP A 4 29.82 1.44 -3.93
C TRP A 4 29.33 1.04 -2.53
N LYS A 5 28.03 1.25 -2.27
CA LYS A 5 27.36 0.80 -1.03
C LYS A 5 27.25 -0.71 -0.99
N SER A 6 27.40 -1.32 0.20
CA SER A 6 27.23 -2.76 0.38
C SER A 6 25.78 -3.20 0.11
N LYS A 7 25.54 -4.50 -0.18
CA LYS A 7 24.18 -5.05 -0.31
C LYS A 7 23.35 -4.75 0.96
N GLU A 8 24.00 -4.85 2.11
CA GLU A 8 23.40 -4.59 3.43
C GLU A 8 23.07 -3.11 3.66
N GLU A 9 23.94 -2.18 3.27
CA GLU A 9 23.67 -0.74 3.33
C GLU A 9 22.50 -0.34 2.42
N LYS A 10 22.46 -0.89 1.19
CA LYS A 10 21.35 -0.65 0.25
C LYS A 10 20.03 -1.19 0.81
N GLU A 11 20.06 -2.34 1.46
CA GLU A 11 18.91 -2.94 2.12
C GLU A 11 18.39 -2.09 3.29
N ILE A 12 19.28 -1.59 4.15
CA ILE A 12 18.92 -0.70 5.25
C ILE A 12 18.29 0.59 4.71
N GLU A 13 18.88 1.21 3.69
CA GLU A 13 18.34 2.41 3.05
C GLU A 13 16.96 2.17 2.41
N ARG A 14 16.76 1.01 1.78
CA ARG A 14 15.45 0.61 1.25
C ARG A 14 14.40 0.49 2.35
N ARG A 15 14.72 -0.18 3.47
CA ARG A 15 13.81 -0.28 4.63
C ARG A 15 13.45 1.10 5.20
N ILE A 16 14.44 1.98 5.33
CA ILE A 16 14.22 3.35 5.81
C ILE A 16 13.32 4.13 4.85
N ARG A 17 13.55 4.03 3.53
CA ARG A 17 12.72 4.69 2.52
C ARG A 17 11.28 4.18 2.53
N ALA A 18 11.07 2.85 2.55
CA ALA A 18 9.73 2.26 2.64
C ALA A 18 8.99 2.71 3.92
N LYS A 19 9.68 2.72 5.07
CA LYS A 19 9.11 3.21 6.33
C LYS A 19 8.72 4.69 6.24
N LYS A 20 9.59 5.55 5.69
CA LYS A 20 9.30 6.98 5.48
C LYS A 20 8.12 7.20 4.54
N ALA A 21 8.08 6.47 3.42
CA ALA A 21 6.98 6.55 2.47
C ALA A 21 5.65 6.15 3.10
N LYS A 22 5.61 5.05 3.87
CA LYS A 22 4.40 4.66 4.63
C LYS A 22 3.97 5.71 5.65
N MET A 23 4.91 6.32 6.37
CA MET A 23 4.59 7.40 7.32
C MET A 23 4.01 8.62 6.60
N ALA A 24 4.61 9.03 5.47
CA ALA A 24 4.10 10.12 4.66
C ALA A 24 2.70 9.82 4.11
N LEU A 25 2.45 8.59 3.64
CA LEU A 25 1.16 8.16 3.14
C LEU A 25 0.09 8.11 4.25
N LYS A 26 0.43 7.62 5.44
CA LYS A 26 -0.45 7.67 6.63
C LYS A 26 -0.80 9.11 6.99
N GLN A 27 0.18 10.01 7.00
CA GLN A 27 -0.07 11.43 7.25
C GLN A 27 -0.94 12.05 6.15
N TYR A 28 -0.72 11.70 4.88
CA TYR A 28 -1.53 12.13 3.76
C TYR A 28 -3.00 11.69 3.91
N ILE A 29 -3.24 10.42 4.29
CA ILE A 29 -4.59 9.90 4.58
C ILE A 29 -5.24 10.70 5.70
N ASN A 30 -4.53 10.93 6.82
CA ASN A 30 -5.05 11.71 7.95
C ASN A 30 -5.43 13.14 7.52
N ASN A 31 -4.60 13.77 6.68
CA ASN A 31 -4.87 15.10 6.15
C ASN A 31 -6.10 15.11 5.23
N LEU A 32 -6.26 14.09 4.37
CA LEU A 32 -7.43 13.93 3.52
C LEU A 32 -8.71 13.70 4.34
N GLU A 33 -8.65 12.90 5.41
CA GLU A 33 -9.78 12.67 6.31
C GLU A 33 -10.20 13.96 7.04
N ALA A 34 -9.24 14.77 7.48
CA ALA A 34 -9.51 16.08 8.06
C ALA A 34 -10.16 17.05 7.04
N LEU A 35 -9.66 17.07 5.79
CA LEU A 35 -10.26 17.85 4.70
C LEU A 35 -11.68 17.36 4.38
N LYS A 36 -11.90 16.04 4.32
CA LYS A 36 -13.22 15.43 4.08
C LYS A 36 -14.22 15.92 5.12
N ARG A 37 -13.85 15.89 6.40
CA ARG A 37 -14.69 16.38 7.50
C ARG A 37 -15.03 17.86 7.34
N ARG A 38 -14.07 18.70 6.95
CA ARG A 38 -14.32 20.13 6.70
C ARG A 38 -15.29 20.36 5.54
N VAL A 39 -15.09 19.66 4.42
CA VAL A 39 -15.98 19.72 3.26
C VAL A 39 -17.38 19.25 3.63
N PHE A 40 -17.49 18.21 4.47
CA PHE A 40 -18.79 17.72 4.95
C PHE A 40 -19.55 18.76 5.76
N LEU A 41 -18.87 19.44 6.70
CA LEU A 41 -19.49 20.51 7.47
C LEU A 41 -19.89 21.69 6.58
N GLN A 42 -19.08 22.04 5.57
CA GLN A 42 -19.45 23.07 4.59
C GLN A 42 -20.69 22.69 3.78
N GLY A 43 -20.80 21.43 3.33
CA GLY A 43 -21.98 20.93 2.63
C GLY A 43 -23.24 20.99 3.50
N LYS A 44 -23.13 20.64 4.79
CA LYS A 44 -24.24 20.78 5.75
C LYS A 44 -24.71 22.22 5.91
N GLU A 45 -23.79 23.17 6.02
CA GLU A 45 -24.18 24.58 6.11
C GLU A 45 -24.79 25.09 4.80
N ALA A 46 -24.29 24.65 3.64
CA ALA A 46 -24.88 24.98 2.34
C ALA A 46 -26.33 24.46 2.22
N ALA A 47 -26.59 23.23 2.67
CA ALA A 47 -27.94 22.66 2.72
C ALA A 47 -28.89 23.50 3.59
N LYS A 48 -28.46 23.88 4.81
CA LYS A 48 -29.25 24.75 5.70
C LYS A 48 -29.56 26.12 5.09
N LEU A 49 -28.66 26.64 4.27
CA LEU A 49 -28.83 27.93 3.59
C LEU A 49 -29.68 27.82 2.31
N GLY A 50 -30.01 26.61 1.85
CA GLY A 50 -30.68 26.38 0.57
C GLY A 50 -29.80 26.71 -0.65
N ASP A 51 -28.47 26.77 -0.48
CA ASP A 51 -27.53 27.04 -1.58
C ASP A 51 -27.20 25.74 -2.31
N GLU A 52 -28.05 25.37 -3.27
CA GLU A 52 -27.94 24.14 -4.06
C GLU A 52 -26.61 24.04 -4.83
N GLU A 53 -26.08 25.15 -5.36
CA GLU A 53 -24.80 25.14 -6.09
C GLU A 53 -23.62 24.86 -5.16
N LEU A 54 -23.61 25.48 -3.97
CA LEU A 54 -22.58 25.23 -2.97
C LEU A 54 -22.69 23.83 -2.35
N LEU A 55 -23.91 23.34 -2.15
CA LEU A 55 -24.18 21.97 -1.70
C LEU A 55 -23.61 20.95 -2.69
N ARG A 56 -23.96 21.09 -3.97
CA ARG A 56 -23.45 20.25 -5.07
C ARG A 56 -21.93 20.25 -5.16
N ARG A 57 -21.31 21.44 -5.12
CA ARG A 57 -19.84 21.57 -5.15
C ARG A 57 -19.19 20.91 -3.94
N SER A 58 -19.83 20.97 -2.77
CA SER A 58 -19.35 20.30 -1.56
C SER A 58 -19.47 18.78 -1.67
N ALA A 59 -20.55 18.28 -2.26
CA ALA A 59 -20.76 16.86 -2.54
C ALA A 59 -19.70 16.28 -3.48
N VAL A 60 -19.43 16.96 -4.60
CA VAL A 60 -18.36 16.53 -5.53
C VAL A 60 -17.01 16.49 -4.82
N LYS A 61 -16.66 17.53 -4.05
CA LYS A 61 -15.39 17.55 -3.29
C LYS A 61 -15.31 16.42 -2.27
N TYR A 62 -16.42 16.11 -1.60
CA TYR A 62 -16.50 15.00 -0.66
C TYR A 62 -16.21 13.66 -1.34
N LEU A 63 -16.85 13.38 -2.47
CA LEU A 63 -16.64 12.16 -3.26
C LEU A 63 -15.20 12.05 -3.76
N VAL A 64 -14.63 13.14 -4.27
CA VAL A 64 -13.21 13.19 -4.67
C VAL A 64 -12.31 12.81 -3.50
N LEU A 65 -12.55 13.36 -2.31
CA LEU A 65 -11.76 13.07 -1.12
C LEU A 65 -11.94 11.62 -0.65
N GLU A 66 -13.16 11.06 -0.70
CA GLU A 66 -13.40 9.65 -0.39
C GLU A 66 -12.65 8.72 -1.32
N ASN A 67 -12.75 8.96 -2.63
CA ASN A 67 -12.03 8.14 -3.60
C ASN A 67 -10.51 8.24 -3.40
N ARG A 68 -9.98 9.43 -3.14
CA ARG A 68 -8.55 9.62 -2.86
C ARG A 68 -8.11 8.90 -1.57
N ILE A 69 -8.93 8.95 -0.51
CA ILE A 69 -8.67 8.20 0.73
C ILE A 69 -8.66 6.70 0.45
N LYS A 70 -9.63 6.19 -0.32
CA LYS A 70 -9.70 4.77 -0.70
C LYS A 70 -8.48 4.35 -1.50
N GLN A 71 -8.07 5.14 -2.50
CA GLN A 71 -6.87 4.89 -3.30
C GLN A 71 -5.60 4.90 -2.43
N ALA A 72 -5.45 5.88 -1.53
CA ALA A 72 -4.31 5.96 -0.62
C ALA A 72 -4.26 4.81 0.39
N LYS A 73 -5.41 4.38 0.93
CA LYS A 73 -5.49 3.18 1.79
C LYS A 73 -5.13 1.91 1.04
N ARG A 74 -5.60 1.76 -0.22
CA ARG A 74 -5.21 0.64 -1.09
C ARG A 74 -3.70 0.63 -1.34
N LEU A 75 -3.09 1.79 -1.61
CA LEU A 75 -1.65 1.87 -1.75
C LEU A 75 -0.93 1.42 -0.47
N LEU A 76 -1.39 1.89 0.70
CA LEU A 76 -0.78 1.49 1.97
C LEU A 76 -0.81 -0.04 2.15
N LEU A 77 -1.92 -0.70 1.81
CA LEU A 77 -2.03 -2.16 1.84
C LEU A 77 -1.07 -2.83 0.85
N LEU A 78 -0.95 -2.32 -0.39
CA LEU A 78 0.00 -2.85 -1.37
C LEU A 78 1.46 -2.72 -0.89
N MET A 79 1.79 -1.62 -0.20
CA MET A 79 3.12 -1.45 0.39
C MET A 79 3.37 -2.48 1.51
N GLU A 80 2.36 -2.78 2.32
CA GLU A 80 2.44 -3.81 3.37
C GLU A 80 2.56 -5.22 2.77
N GLU A 81 1.80 -5.52 1.72
CA GLU A 81 1.88 -6.79 0.99
C GLU A 81 3.27 -6.99 0.37
N ALA A 82 3.83 -5.97 -0.29
CA ALA A 82 5.16 -6.04 -0.87
C ALA A 82 6.26 -6.28 0.19
N GLU A 83 6.11 -5.73 1.40
CA GLU A 83 7.02 -6.02 2.51
C GLU A 83 6.89 -7.47 2.99
N ILE A 84 5.67 -8.00 3.13
CA ILE A 84 5.43 -9.40 3.49
C ILE A 84 6.03 -10.33 2.44
N GLN A 85 5.80 -10.05 1.15
CA GLN A 85 6.38 -10.82 0.04
C GLN A 85 7.91 -10.80 0.10
N ARG A 86 8.51 -9.66 0.42
CA ARG A 86 9.95 -9.54 0.58
C ARG A 86 10.48 -10.34 1.77
N GLU A 87 9.79 -10.34 2.90
CA GLU A 87 10.13 -11.17 4.05
C GLU A 87 10.05 -12.67 3.69
N LEU A 88 9.01 -13.07 2.95
CA LEU A 88 8.88 -14.44 2.44
C LEU A 88 10.03 -14.83 1.51
N VAL A 89 10.47 -13.94 0.62
CA VAL A 89 11.63 -14.15 -0.26
C VAL A 89 12.89 -14.40 0.56
N LYS A 90 13.09 -13.67 1.67
CA LYS A 90 14.24 -13.88 2.57
C LYS A 90 14.19 -15.21 3.30
N VAL A 91 13.04 -15.55 3.89
CA VAL A 91 12.84 -16.84 4.56
C VAL A 91 13.09 -18.00 3.58
N SER A 92 12.63 -17.84 2.34
CA SER A 92 12.88 -18.82 1.27
C SER A 92 14.37 -18.93 0.94
N ALA A 93 15.10 -17.81 0.88
CA ALA A 93 16.54 -17.78 0.66
C ALA A 93 17.32 -18.47 1.79
N GLU A 94 16.92 -18.25 3.05
CA GLU A 94 17.51 -18.91 4.22
C GLU A 94 17.28 -20.42 4.20
N PHE A 95 16.06 -20.86 3.87
CA PHE A 95 15.75 -22.27 3.71
C PHE A 95 16.57 -22.93 2.58
N LEU A 96 16.72 -22.26 1.43
CA LEU A 96 17.56 -22.77 0.34
C LEU A 96 19.03 -22.88 0.74
N ARG A 97 19.58 -21.91 1.48
CA ARG A 97 20.95 -21.99 2.02
C ARG A 97 21.11 -23.16 2.98
N PHE A 98 20.19 -23.29 3.94
CA PHE A 98 20.18 -24.41 4.87
C PHE A 98 20.13 -25.78 4.14
N SER A 99 19.30 -25.88 3.11
CA SER A 99 19.17 -27.08 2.30
C SER A 99 20.47 -27.41 1.54
N ARG A 100 21.14 -26.39 1.00
CA ARG A 100 22.46 -26.54 0.36
C ARG A 100 23.50 -27.05 1.36
N ASP A 101 23.57 -26.45 2.56
CA ASP A 101 24.55 -26.83 3.57
C ASP A 101 24.37 -28.30 4.02
N ILE A 102 23.13 -28.79 4.10
CA ILE A 102 22.84 -30.22 4.30
C ILE A 102 23.37 -31.07 3.15
N VAL A 103 23.07 -30.68 1.91
CA VAL A 103 23.50 -31.44 0.72
C VAL A 103 25.02 -31.50 0.63
N GLU A 104 25.71 -30.40 0.91
CA GLU A 104 27.17 -30.34 1.00
C GLU A 104 27.71 -31.27 2.10
N SER A 105 27.05 -31.36 3.26
CA SER A 105 27.47 -32.28 4.34
C SER A 105 27.31 -33.77 3.99
N ILE A 106 26.38 -34.11 3.08
CA ILE A 106 26.11 -35.49 2.64
C ILE A 106 26.96 -35.87 1.41
N ALA A 107 27.43 -34.86 0.66
CA ALA A 107 28.23 -34.98 -0.56
C ALA A 107 29.59 -35.71 -0.37
N GLU A 108 30.04 -35.89 0.87
CA GLU A 108 31.29 -36.60 1.19
C GLU A 108 31.19 -38.13 0.99
N GLY A 109 30.03 -38.67 0.55
CA GLY A 109 29.79 -40.09 0.25
C GLY A 109 29.66 -40.45 -1.25
N PRO A 110 29.55 -41.75 -1.61
CA PRO A 110 29.47 -42.17 -3.01
C PRO A 110 28.14 -41.74 -3.67
N GLY A 111 28.20 -40.80 -4.62
CA GLY A 111 27.03 -40.25 -5.33
C GLY A 111 27.26 -38.89 -6.01
N ALA A 112 28.51 -38.55 -6.35
CA ALA A 112 28.94 -37.19 -6.72
C ALA A 112 28.19 -36.55 -7.91
N GLU A 113 27.65 -37.34 -8.84
CA GLU A 113 26.92 -36.82 -9.99
C GLU A 113 25.52 -36.29 -9.63
N ASP A 114 24.80 -36.97 -8.73
CA ASP A 114 23.47 -36.54 -8.27
C ASP A 114 23.56 -35.31 -7.36
N VAL A 115 24.62 -35.24 -6.56
CA VAL A 115 24.95 -34.07 -5.73
C VAL A 115 25.27 -32.84 -6.59
N ALA A 116 26.04 -33.00 -7.66
CA ALA A 116 26.36 -31.90 -8.57
C ALA A 116 25.12 -31.35 -9.28
N LYS A 117 24.17 -32.22 -9.67
CA LYS A 117 22.88 -31.79 -10.23
C LYS A 117 22.05 -31.01 -9.21
N MET A 118 22.00 -31.46 -7.96
CA MET A 118 21.31 -30.74 -6.88
C MET A 118 21.93 -29.35 -6.65
N GLN A 119 23.26 -29.23 -6.63
CA GLN A 119 23.95 -27.94 -6.48
C GLN A 119 23.56 -26.93 -7.57
N VAL A 120 23.53 -27.37 -8.84
CA VAL A 120 23.13 -26.52 -9.97
C VAL A 120 21.67 -26.04 -9.84
N GLU A 121 20.76 -26.90 -9.40
CA GLU A 121 19.36 -26.51 -9.19
C GLU A 121 19.20 -25.52 -8.01
N PHE A 122 20.02 -25.63 -6.96
CA PHE A 122 20.04 -24.63 -5.87
C PHE A 122 20.53 -23.27 -6.35
N GLU A 123 21.59 -23.23 -7.16
CA GLU A 123 22.11 -21.98 -7.72
C GLU A 123 21.04 -21.27 -8.58
N LYS A 124 20.30 -22.03 -9.40
CA LYS A 124 19.17 -21.50 -10.19
C LYS A 124 18.05 -20.96 -9.30
N ALA A 125 17.68 -21.69 -8.25
CA ALA A 125 16.64 -21.25 -7.31
C ALA A 125 17.04 -19.95 -6.60
N MET A 126 18.30 -19.83 -6.17
CA MET A 126 18.85 -18.64 -5.54
C MET A 126 18.88 -17.43 -6.49
N ALA A 127 19.29 -17.62 -7.75
CA ALA A 127 19.26 -16.55 -8.75
C ALA A 127 17.83 -16.00 -8.95
N LYS A 128 16.83 -16.89 -9.00
CA LYS A 128 15.42 -16.48 -9.12
C LYS A 128 14.95 -15.65 -7.91
N VAL A 129 15.36 -16.03 -6.69
CA VAL A 129 15.06 -15.27 -5.47
C VAL A 129 15.66 -13.87 -5.51
N GLU A 130 16.91 -13.71 -5.99
CA GLU A 130 17.53 -12.39 -6.14
C GLU A 130 16.75 -11.50 -7.13
N THR A 131 16.33 -12.06 -8.28
CA THR A 131 15.53 -11.29 -9.26
C THR A 131 14.17 -10.84 -8.71
N LEU A 132 13.53 -11.65 -7.86
CA LEU A 132 12.26 -11.31 -7.23
C LEU A 132 12.40 -10.17 -6.21
N ASP A 133 13.47 -10.15 -5.40
CA ASP A 133 13.74 -9.02 -4.47
C ASP A 133 13.95 -7.70 -5.22
N GLU A 134 14.59 -7.75 -6.40
CA GLU A 134 14.78 -6.57 -7.25
C GLU A 134 13.48 -6.07 -7.87
N ALA A 135 12.63 -6.96 -8.41
CA ALA A 135 11.34 -6.59 -8.98
C ALA A 135 10.38 -5.98 -7.95
N LEU A 136 10.32 -6.56 -6.75
CA LEU A 136 9.55 -6.02 -5.62
C LEU A 136 10.04 -4.63 -5.21
N SER A 137 11.34 -4.37 -5.34
CA SER A 137 11.92 -3.06 -5.05
C SER A 137 11.44 -1.99 -6.04
N SER A 138 11.37 -2.28 -7.34
CA SER A 138 10.94 -1.31 -8.37
C SER A 138 9.44 -1.00 -8.31
N MET A 139 8.60 -1.97 -7.93
CA MET A 139 7.15 -1.77 -7.83
C MET A 139 6.76 -0.74 -6.74
N LEU A 140 7.49 -0.71 -5.64
CA LEU A 140 7.30 0.27 -4.57
C LEU A 140 7.58 1.71 -5.02
N ASP A 141 8.50 1.89 -5.97
CA ASP A 141 8.84 3.21 -6.51
C ASP A 141 7.75 3.71 -7.47
N VAL A 142 7.27 2.85 -8.38
CA VAL A 142 6.26 3.19 -9.41
C VAL A 142 4.88 3.51 -8.83
N THR A 143 4.48 2.82 -7.76
CA THR A 143 3.16 3.02 -7.14
C THR A 143 2.98 4.42 -6.52
N SER A 144 4.06 5.17 -6.31
CA SER A 144 4.04 6.55 -5.84
C SER A 144 3.55 7.57 -6.89
N GLU A 145 3.70 7.28 -8.18
CA GLU A 145 3.50 8.28 -9.25
C GLU A 145 2.08 8.28 -9.87
N SER A 146 1.31 7.20 -9.74
CA SER A 146 0.09 6.97 -10.56
C SER A 146 -1.25 7.44 -9.95
N ILE A 147 -1.31 8.03 -8.75
CA ILE A 147 -2.54 8.07 -7.92
C ILE A 147 -3.41 9.35 -8.10
N LEU A 148 -3.19 10.18 -9.12
CA LEU A 148 -3.80 11.52 -9.19
C LEU A 148 -4.98 11.70 -10.18
N SER A 149 -6.01 10.84 -10.18
CA SER A 149 -7.23 11.11 -11.00
C SER A 149 -8.55 10.52 -10.47
N GLY A 150 -9.67 11.23 -10.72
CA GLY A 150 -11.05 10.75 -10.55
C GLY A 150 -12.10 11.63 -11.25
N ASN A 151 -13.11 11.00 -11.87
CA ASN A 151 -14.33 11.58 -12.48
C ASN A 151 -15.55 10.80 -11.95
N PHE A 152 -16.67 11.47 -11.63
CA PHE A 152 -17.90 10.86 -11.08
C PHE A 152 -19.12 11.19 -11.93
N ASP A 153 -20.11 10.30 -11.97
CA ASP A 153 -21.41 10.52 -12.62
C ASP A 153 -22.42 11.30 -11.75
N GLU A 154 -23.49 11.75 -12.39
CA GLU A 154 -24.53 12.62 -11.80
C GLU A 154 -25.33 11.95 -10.67
N GLU A 155 -25.58 10.64 -10.77
CA GLU A 155 -26.35 9.88 -9.78
C GLU A 155 -25.57 9.78 -8.47
N THR A 156 -24.29 9.45 -8.56
CA THR A 156 -23.36 9.43 -7.42
C THR A 156 -23.27 10.80 -6.72
N ILE A 157 -23.31 11.89 -7.49
CA ILE A 157 -23.30 13.26 -6.93
C ILE A 157 -24.58 13.53 -6.13
N LYS A 158 -25.76 13.16 -6.65
CA LYS A 158 -27.05 13.36 -5.96
C LYS A 158 -27.17 12.56 -4.67
N GLU A 159 -26.65 11.33 -4.65
CA GLU A 159 -26.58 10.54 -3.41
C GLU A 159 -25.72 11.24 -2.35
N ALA A 160 -24.59 11.82 -2.77
CA ALA A 160 -23.75 12.58 -1.87
C ALA A 160 -24.42 13.88 -1.39
N GLU A 161 -25.19 14.58 -2.22
CA GLU A 161 -25.99 15.75 -1.81
C GLU A 161 -26.98 15.39 -0.70
N ALA A 162 -27.75 14.30 -0.88
CA ALA A 162 -28.72 13.82 0.10
C ALA A 162 -28.08 13.46 1.45
N PHE A 163 -26.83 13.01 1.45
CA PHE A 163 -26.09 12.69 2.67
C PHE A 163 -25.83 13.92 3.57
N PHE A 164 -25.74 15.13 3.01
CA PHE A 164 -25.57 16.36 3.81
C PHE A 164 -26.89 16.90 4.37
N ASP A 165 -28.00 16.64 3.68
CA ASP A 165 -29.33 17.19 3.98
C ASP A 165 -30.02 16.51 5.18
N VAL A 166 -29.52 15.35 5.61
CA VAL A 166 -30.03 14.66 6.81
C VAL A 166 -29.63 15.43 8.08
N GLU A 167 -30.60 15.95 8.84
CA GLU A 167 -30.36 16.53 10.17
C GLU A 167 -29.66 15.51 11.11
N PRO A 168 -28.59 15.90 11.82
CA PRO A 168 -27.89 14.97 12.68
C PRO A 168 -28.62 14.82 14.01
N SER A 169 -29.33 13.71 14.22
CA SER A 169 -29.43 13.16 15.57
C SER A 169 -28.05 12.60 15.94
N GLY A 170 -27.48 13.05 17.06
CA GLY A 170 -26.08 12.83 17.44
C GLY A 170 -25.61 11.37 17.54
N GLU A 171 -26.54 10.42 17.52
CA GLU A 171 -26.27 8.97 17.52
C GLU A 171 -25.95 8.41 16.12
N ARG A 172 -26.56 8.96 15.05
CA ARG A 172 -26.41 8.42 13.68
C ARG A 172 -25.07 8.75 13.03
N LEU A 173 -24.41 9.85 13.42
CA LEU A 173 -23.05 10.18 12.96
C LEU A 173 -22.04 9.12 13.40
N LYS A 174 -22.21 8.58 14.62
CA LYS A 174 -21.38 7.48 15.13
C LYS A 174 -21.70 6.15 14.46
N GLU A 175 -22.96 5.90 14.11
CA GLU A 175 -23.35 4.69 13.37
C GLU A 175 -22.89 4.69 11.92
N ILE A 176 -22.95 5.83 11.24
CA ILE A 176 -22.43 6.00 9.87
C ILE A 176 -20.89 5.86 9.87
N GLU A 177 -20.20 6.45 10.86
CA GLU A 177 -18.75 6.23 11.05
C GLU A 177 -18.39 4.78 11.37
N LYS A 178 -19.30 4.02 12.00
CA LYS A 178 -19.11 2.60 12.34
C LYS A 178 -19.41 1.68 11.15
N ALA A 179 -20.42 2.00 10.34
CA ALA A 179 -20.77 1.28 9.11
C ALA A 179 -19.73 1.49 8.00
N MET A 180 -19.07 2.65 7.94
CA MET A 180 -17.97 2.95 7.00
C MET A 180 -16.61 2.34 7.39
N ARG A 181 -16.53 1.66 8.54
CA ARG A 181 -15.31 0.96 9.03
C ARG A 181 -15.39 -0.57 8.91
N ALA A 182 -16.53 -1.12 8.51
CA ALA A 182 -16.70 -2.54 8.16
C ALA A 182 -16.41 -2.76 6.68
#